data_AF-A0A1A9WAC2-F1
#
_entry.id   AF-A0A1A9WAC2-F1
#
_cell.length_a   1.000
_cell.length_b   1.000
_cell.length_c   1.000
_cell.angle_alpha   90.00
_cell.angle_beta   90.00
_cell.angle_gamma   90.00
#
_symmetry.space_group_name_H-M   'P 1'
#
loop_
_entity.id
_entity.type
_entity.pdbx_description
1 polymer ?
#
loop_
_entity_poly.entity_id
_entity_poly.type
_entity_poly.pdbx_seq_one_letter_code
_entity_poly.pdbx_strand_id
1 'polypeptide(L)'
;MATECPKPIEELQKDISIDSLHTDFFPYNITKDPDHPFDKRSHLLHDHLKAKLEEPTVNGTEKNGKSGIELQLEKSENRLEELLNFGNELVNNIKIYNEKQEVTQNQSKTARLEDLQESLNEEALESLSNFNKISDKWGIIMQHKEPMVVNEQLQKQKEAIFELFNSKDAMIDRCQKELKRVNEKYLADQNKQSTDIYFLIERIDSQIELMKKAYKENIYELQNTIDNERQKFQRECEKKWKDLYTHLTVEEVKKQETVKEKHQFYAKKLETIIAKQEEITRTTKVRLEKDAELMELEIRKTRANVLLNSEKIDYNYQVLQKRNEENVIINNQQKRRVAKLNENIVTMKRRLAQLKRSNKQITNHLSADIHKLHGNINDMHSKAEYFRRANVQKFHKIWDINFKEVKEYFASIMEIDRILYEQQLAREWKMPDIDLDKLELTKAVKTC
;
A
#
# COMPACT_ATOMS: atom_id res chain seq x y z
N MET A 1 46.10 11.56 1.77
CA MET A 1 46.12 12.99 1.41
C MET A 1 45.63 13.77 2.62
N ALA A 2 46.56 14.13 3.49
CA ALA A 2 46.29 14.97 4.66
C ALA A 2 46.46 16.41 4.20
N THR A 3 45.38 17.17 4.16
CA THR A 3 45.39 18.62 3.94
C THR A 3 45.45 19.27 5.31
N GLU A 4 46.63 19.81 5.62
CA GLU A 4 46.93 20.57 6.83
C GLU A 4 46.09 21.85 6.88
N CYS A 5 45.52 22.10 8.06
CA CYS A 5 44.87 23.35 8.44
C CYS A 5 45.88 24.51 8.45
N PRO A 6 45.51 25.74 8.06
CA PRO A 6 46.35 26.90 8.24
C PRO A 6 46.39 27.29 9.72
N LYS A 7 47.59 27.40 10.29
CA LYS A 7 47.83 27.98 11.62
C LYS A 7 47.49 29.48 11.59
N PRO A 8 46.74 30.01 12.57
CA PRO A 8 46.65 31.45 12.77
C PRO A 8 47.96 31.98 13.36
N ILE A 9 48.34 33.15 12.88
CA ILE A 9 49.48 33.96 13.30
C ILE A 9 49.30 34.32 14.79
N GLU A 10 50.31 34.01 15.61
CA GLU A 10 50.45 34.53 16.97
C GLU A 10 50.59 36.06 16.92
N GLU A 11 49.48 36.76 17.12
CA GLU A 11 49.53 38.15 17.57
C GLU A 11 50.07 38.17 18.99
N LEU A 12 51.28 38.73 19.15
CA LEU A 12 51.79 39.15 20.45
C LEU A 12 50.82 40.19 21.04
N GLN A 13 49.84 39.73 21.81
CA GLN A 13 49.21 40.53 22.85
C GLN A 13 50.29 40.82 23.90
N LYS A 14 50.92 41.99 23.78
CA LYS A 14 51.46 42.65 24.96
C LYS A 14 50.28 42.93 25.88
N ASP A 15 50.15 42.12 26.92
CA ASP A 15 49.45 42.48 28.14
C ASP A 15 50.09 43.77 28.66
N ILE A 16 49.52 44.91 28.26
CA ILE A 16 49.72 46.17 28.95
C ILE A 16 48.92 46.01 30.23
N SER A 17 49.59 45.49 31.25
CA SER A 17 49.13 45.54 32.63
C SER A 17 48.67 46.97 32.94
N ILE A 18 47.40 47.10 33.28
CA ILE A 18 46.77 48.38 33.68
C ILE A 18 47.23 48.80 35.09
N ASP A 19 48.20 48.10 35.69
CA ASP A 19 48.75 48.40 37.03
C ASP A 19 49.91 49.40 37.04
N SER A 20 50.19 50.10 35.93
CA SER A 20 51.25 51.13 35.87
C SER A 20 50.71 52.56 35.82
N LEU A 21 49.65 52.86 36.56
CA LEU A 21 49.35 54.22 36.99
C LEU A 21 49.61 54.33 38.50
N HIS A 22 50.80 53.94 38.92
CA HIS A 22 51.34 54.47 40.16
C HIS A 22 51.74 55.92 39.84
N THR A 23 50.80 56.84 40.05
CA THR A 23 51.15 58.23 40.24
C THR A 23 52.08 58.28 41.45
N ASP A 24 53.32 58.71 41.24
CA ASP A 24 54.25 59.03 42.31
C ASP A 24 53.74 60.28 43.04
N PHE A 25 52.66 60.11 43.78
CA PHE A 25 52.14 61.09 44.71
C PHE A 25 52.92 60.89 46.00
N PHE A 26 53.98 61.69 46.18
CA PHE A 26 54.69 61.77 47.45
C PHE A 26 53.67 62.09 48.55
N PRO A 27 53.47 61.20 49.55
CA PRO A 27 52.61 61.52 50.66
C PRO A 27 53.39 62.50 51.53
N TYR A 28 53.10 63.79 51.39
CA TYR A 28 53.29 64.68 52.52
C TYR A 28 52.40 64.10 53.62
N ASN A 29 53.04 63.52 54.62
CA ASN A 29 52.39 62.97 55.79
C ASN A 29 51.89 64.17 56.62
N ILE A 30 50.81 64.77 56.14
CA ILE A 30 50.07 65.79 56.86
C ILE A 30 49.17 65.01 57.80
N THR A 31 49.45 65.16 59.10
CA THR A 31 48.68 64.56 60.18
C THR A 31 47.20 64.85 59.95
N LYS A 32 46.38 63.80 59.78
CA LYS A 32 44.92 63.90 59.71
C LYS A 32 44.45 64.61 60.97
N ASP A 33 43.96 65.84 60.84
CA ASP A 33 43.33 66.54 61.95
C ASP A 33 41.89 66.00 62.08
N PRO A 34 41.57 65.21 63.13
CA PRO A 34 40.31 64.46 63.22
C PRO A 34 39.07 65.35 63.38
N ASP A 35 39.26 66.64 63.63
CA ASP A 35 38.23 67.62 63.92
C ASP A 35 38.03 68.63 62.78
N HIS A 36 38.37 68.26 61.55
CA HIS A 36 38.06 69.12 60.40
C HIS A 36 36.54 69.31 60.27
N PRO A 37 35.99 70.55 60.25
CA PRO A 37 34.54 70.81 60.23
C PRO A 37 33.79 70.11 59.07
N PHE A 38 34.53 69.74 58.03
CA PHE A 38 34.04 69.07 56.83
C PHE A 38 33.79 67.58 57.03
N ASP A 39 34.45 66.92 57.98
CA ASP A 39 34.27 65.49 58.24
C ASP A 39 33.00 65.22 59.03
N LYS A 40 32.64 66.07 60.01
CA LYS A 40 31.38 65.89 60.76
C LYS A 40 30.14 65.98 59.87
N ARG A 41 30.09 66.96 58.95
CA ARG A 41 28.97 67.09 58.00
C ARG A 41 29.02 66.02 56.90
N SER A 42 30.21 65.63 56.45
CA SER A 42 30.39 64.56 55.47
C SER A 42 29.99 63.19 56.02
N HIS A 43 30.37 62.87 57.26
CA HIS A 43 29.95 61.65 57.95
C HIS A 43 28.42 61.58 58.11
N LEU A 44 27.78 62.69 58.52
CA LEU A 44 26.31 62.72 58.61
C LEU A 44 25.63 62.54 57.26
N LEU A 45 26.15 63.15 56.18
CA LEU A 45 25.62 62.96 54.82
C LEU A 45 25.85 61.51 54.34
N HIS A 46 27.02 60.96 54.61
CA HIS A 46 27.41 59.61 54.23
C HIS A 46 26.60 58.54 54.99
N ASP A 47 26.35 58.74 56.28
CA ASP A 47 25.50 57.87 57.10
C ASP A 47 24.03 57.97 56.67
N HIS A 48 23.57 59.18 56.32
CA HIS A 48 22.22 59.37 55.80
C HIS A 48 22.00 58.71 54.43
N LEU A 49 23.03 58.70 53.58
CA LEU A 49 23.01 57.96 52.31
C LEU A 49 23.08 56.45 52.51
N LYS A 50 23.93 55.98 53.43
CA LYS A 50 24.03 54.57 53.75
C LYS A 50 22.69 54.04 54.28
N ALA A 51 22.00 54.82 55.11
CA ALA A 51 20.64 54.54 55.57
C ALA A 51 19.62 54.54 54.41
N LYS A 52 19.72 55.48 53.46
CA LYS A 52 18.84 55.51 52.26
C LYS A 52 19.10 54.38 51.26
N LEU A 53 20.34 53.90 51.18
CA LEU A 53 20.76 52.75 50.35
C LEU A 53 20.38 51.41 51.00
N GLU A 54 20.29 51.36 52.33
CA GLU A 54 19.83 50.19 53.10
C GLU A 54 18.31 50.13 53.28
N GLU A 55 17.58 51.24 53.07
CA GLU A 55 16.13 51.23 53.05
C GLU A 55 15.61 50.38 51.88
N PRO A 56 14.84 49.31 52.13
CA PRO A 56 14.24 48.52 51.07
C PRO A 56 13.21 49.41 50.38
N THR A 57 13.56 49.90 49.19
CA THR A 57 12.63 50.67 48.36
C THR A 57 11.39 49.82 48.12
N VAL A 58 10.32 50.24 48.79
CA VAL A 58 8.97 49.69 48.72
C VAL A 58 8.63 49.44 47.26
N ASN A 59 8.14 48.22 47.00
CA ASN A 59 7.62 47.76 45.72
C ASN A 59 6.66 48.79 45.13
N GLY A 60 7.21 49.67 44.28
CA GLY A 60 6.45 50.54 43.39
C GLY A 60 5.61 49.64 42.49
N THR A 61 4.31 49.77 42.66
CA THR A 61 3.24 49.04 41.98
C THR A 61 3.49 48.89 40.48
N GLU A 62 3.29 47.66 40.00
CA GLU A 62 3.11 47.28 38.59
C GLU A 62 1.98 48.12 37.95
N LYS A 63 2.29 49.35 37.57
CA LYS A 63 1.40 50.23 36.80
C LYS A 63 2.21 50.93 35.73
N ASN A 64 2.59 50.15 34.72
CA ASN A 64 2.78 50.54 33.33
C ASN A 64 3.27 49.27 32.62
N GLY A 65 2.81 49.00 31.40
CA GLY A 65 3.20 47.82 30.60
C GLY A 65 4.67 47.78 30.16
N LYS A 66 5.57 48.34 30.96
CA LYS A 66 7.02 48.32 30.78
C LYS A 66 7.55 46.92 31.12
N SER A 67 8.54 46.45 30.37
CA SER A 67 9.25 45.20 30.68
C SER A 67 9.96 45.31 32.03
N GLY A 68 10.17 44.19 32.72
CA GLY A 68 10.91 44.14 33.98
C GLY A 68 12.34 44.70 33.84
N ILE A 69 12.95 44.53 32.66
CA ILE A 69 14.25 45.14 32.33
C ILE A 69 14.15 46.67 32.31
N GLU A 70 13.09 47.22 31.72
CA GLU A 70 12.88 48.67 31.60
C GLU A 70 12.62 49.32 32.97
N LEU A 71 11.85 48.65 33.83
CA LEU A 71 11.64 49.08 35.22
C LEU A 71 12.95 49.06 36.02
N GLN A 72 13.80 48.04 35.80
CA GLN A 72 15.08 47.93 36.48
C GLN A 72 16.09 48.98 35.98
N LEU A 73 16.08 49.30 34.69
CA LEU A 73 16.89 50.39 34.12
C LEU A 73 16.52 51.73 34.74
N GLU A 74 15.21 52.07 34.78
CA GLU A 74 14.71 53.32 35.37
C GLU A 74 15.09 53.45 36.85
N LYS A 75 15.00 52.35 37.61
CA LYS A 75 15.47 52.32 39.02
C LYS A 75 16.99 52.55 39.13
N SER A 76 17.77 51.89 38.27
CA SER A 76 19.23 52.01 38.28
C SER A 76 19.69 53.43 37.91
N GLU A 77 19.01 54.07 36.96
CA GLU A 77 19.29 55.44 36.52
C GLU A 77 19.03 56.44 37.65
N ASN A 78 17.86 56.36 38.29
CA ASN A 78 17.52 57.21 39.44
C ASN A 78 18.54 57.06 40.58
N ARG A 79 18.94 55.81 40.90
CA ARG A 79 19.93 55.54 41.96
C ARG A 79 21.30 56.15 41.63
N LEU A 80 21.72 56.10 40.37
CA LEU A 80 22.99 56.69 39.92
C LEU A 80 22.93 58.22 39.90
N GLU A 81 21.80 58.81 39.52
CA GLU A 81 21.59 60.25 39.53
C GLU A 81 21.62 60.81 40.96
N GLU A 82 20.96 60.15 41.91
CA GLU A 82 21.02 60.51 43.33
C GLU A 82 22.46 60.46 43.87
N LEU A 83 23.19 59.39 43.53
CA LEU A 83 24.59 59.24 43.94
C LEU A 83 25.49 60.31 43.31
N LEU A 84 25.24 60.68 42.05
CA LEU A 84 25.98 61.72 41.34
C LEU A 84 25.73 63.10 41.97
N ASN A 85 24.46 63.43 42.24
CA ASN A 85 24.07 64.67 42.88
C ASN A 85 24.72 64.81 44.27
N PHE A 86 24.73 63.73 45.05
CA PHE A 86 25.42 63.68 46.34
C PHE A 86 26.94 63.91 46.21
N GLY A 87 27.59 63.24 45.25
CA GLY A 87 29.02 63.43 44.99
C GLY A 87 29.36 64.88 44.64
N ASN A 88 28.52 65.49 43.79
CA ASN A 88 28.64 66.90 43.45
C ASN A 88 28.48 67.81 44.67
N GLU A 89 27.53 67.54 45.57
CA GLU A 89 27.38 68.30 46.81
C GLU A 89 28.62 68.20 47.71
N LEU A 90 29.19 67.01 47.89
CA LEU A 90 30.39 66.81 48.71
C LEU A 90 31.61 67.59 48.19
N VAL A 91 31.81 67.59 46.87
CA VAL A 91 32.87 68.33 46.19
C VAL A 91 32.62 69.84 46.25
N ASN A 92 31.39 70.26 45.98
CA ASN A 92 31.02 71.67 45.96
C ASN A 92 31.11 72.31 47.36
N ASN A 93 30.89 71.54 48.43
CA ASN A 93 31.07 72.00 49.81
C ASN A 93 32.48 72.53 50.12
N ILE A 94 33.53 71.86 49.61
CA ILE A 94 34.93 72.33 49.77
C ILE A 94 35.16 73.58 48.93
N LYS A 95 34.67 73.59 47.69
CA LYS A 95 34.82 74.72 46.78
C LYS A 95 34.18 76.00 47.34
N ILE A 96 32.91 75.92 47.78
CA ILE A 96 32.17 77.05 48.37
C ILE A 96 32.88 77.57 49.62
N TYR A 97 33.45 76.69 50.44
CA TYR A 97 34.21 77.11 51.61
C TYR A 97 35.48 77.86 51.23
N ASN A 98 36.26 77.34 50.29
CA ASN A 98 37.48 78.00 49.82
C ASN A 98 37.16 79.38 49.23
N GLU A 99 36.11 79.48 48.43
CA GLU A 99 35.66 80.75 47.86
C GLU A 99 35.24 81.75 48.95
N LYS A 100 34.48 81.30 49.96
CA LYS A 100 34.10 82.14 51.12
C LYS A 100 35.32 82.61 51.92
N GLN A 101 36.27 81.72 52.13
CA GLN A 101 37.50 82.03 52.86
C GLN A 101 38.38 83.01 52.07
N GLU A 102 38.52 82.83 50.77
CA GLU A 102 39.26 83.73 49.88
C GLU A 102 38.67 85.14 49.90
N VAL A 103 37.33 85.27 49.81
CA VAL A 103 36.65 86.57 49.92
C VAL A 103 36.96 87.25 51.25
N THR A 104 36.89 86.51 52.36
CA THR A 104 37.19 87.05 53.70
C THR A 104 38.67 87.44 53.82
N GLN A 105 39.58 86.64 53.23
CA GLN A 105 41.00 86.95 53.21
C GLN A 105 41.31 88.20 52.38
N ASN A 106 40.71 88.33 51.20
CA ASN A 106 40.89 89.49 50.33
C ASN A 106 40.41 90.78 51.02
N GLN A 107 39.26 90.77 51.68
CA GLN A 107 38.78 91.89 52.49
C GLN A 107 39.77 92.28 53.61
N SER A 108 40.34 91.29 54.31
CA SER A 108 41.34 91.55 55.36
C SER A 108 42.68 92.09 54.80
N LYS A 109 43.04 91.68 53.58
CA LYS A 109 44.26 92.12 52.88
C LYS A 109 44.09 93.56 52.41
N THR A 110 42.97 93.89 51.78
CA THR A 110 42.69 95.26 51.29
C THR A 110 42.66 96.25 52.45
N ALA A 111 41.96 95.95 53.54
CA ALA A 111 41.90 96.84 54.71
C ALA A 111 43.30 97.14 55.29
N ARG A 112 44.16 96.11 55.45
CA ARG A 112 45.52 96.31 55.96
C ARG A 112 46.45 97.04 55.00
N LEU A 113 46.26 96.84 53.69
CA LEU A 113 47.01 97.59 52.68
C LEU A 113 46.58 99.06 52.67
N GLU A 114 45.29 99.35 52.83
CA GLU A 114 44.76 100.70 53.00
C GLU A 114 45.35 101.37 54.25
N ASP A 115 45.34 100.69 55.42
CA ASP A 115 45.95 101.21 56.66
C ASP A 115 47.45 101.52 56.51
N LEU A 116 48.20 100.62 55.83
CA LEU A 116 49.64 100.81 55.60
C LEU A 116 49.90 101.96 54.63
N GLN A 117 49.08 102.08 53.58
CA GLN A 117 49.16 103.15 52.60
C GLN A 117 48.85 104.51 53.24
N GLU A 118 47.85 104.57 54.12
CA GLU A 118 47.51 105.77 54.87
C GLU A 118 48.67 106.20 55.77
N SER A 119 49.21 105.28 56.58
CA SER A 119 50.38 105.55 57.43
C SER A 119 51.63 105.98 56.64
N LEU A 120 51.85 105.42 55.44
CA LEU A 120 52.96 105.81 54.57
C LEU A 120 52.77 107.22 53.99
N ASN A 121 51.54 107.57 53.62
CA ASN A 121 51.21 108.90 53.14
C ASN A 121 51.38 109.96 54.24
N GLU A 122 50.93 109.66 55.47
CA GLU A 122 51.12 110.53 56.64
C GLU A 122 52.61 110.77 56.90
N GLU A 123 53.41 109.70 57.00
CA GLU A 123 54.87 109.81 57.20
C GLU A 123 55.55 110.57 56.05
N ALA A 124 55.09 110.39 54.81
CA ALA A 124 55.62 111.13 53.66
C ALA A 124 55.29 112.63 53.74
N LEU A 125 54.08 112.99 54.16
CA LEU A 125 53.67 114.39 54.36
C LEU A 125 54.43 115.05 55.51
N GLU A 126 54.56 114.35 56.64
CA GLU A 126 55.32 114.83 57.81
C GLU A 126 56.81 114.94 57.49
N SER A 127 57.38 113.93 56.83
CA SER A 127 58.77 113.95 56.34
C SER A 127 59.03 115.12 55.39
N LEU A 128 58.11 115.40 54.46
CA LEU A 128 58.25 116.51 53.52
C LEU A 128 58.14 117.87 54.23
N SER A 129 57.19 118.01 55.17
CA SER A 129 57.04 119.21 55.99
C SER A 129 58.29 119.49 56.83
N ASN A 130 58.82 118.46 57.49
CA ASN A 130 60.03 118.58 58.32
C ASN A 130 61.28 118.82 57.46
N PHE A 131 61.37 118.21 56.27
CA PHE A 131 62.43 118.49 55.30
C PHE A 131 62.42 119.95 54.83
N ASN A 132 61.24 120.50 54.49
CA ASN A 132 61.11 121.90 54.10
C ASN A 132 61.55 122.84 55.24
N LYS A 133 61.13 122.57 56.48
CA LYS A 133 61.58 123.35 57.66
C LYS A 133 63.10 123.30 57.89
N ILE A 134 63.73 122.15 57.64
CA ILE A 134 65.20 122.00 57.69
C ILE A 134 65.84 122.82 56.56
N SER A 135 65.31 122.69 55.33
CA SER A 135 65.76 123.43 54.14
C SER A 135 65.72 124.95 54.33
N ASP A 136 64.63 125.48 54.88
CA ASP A 136 64.48 126.93 55.12
C ASP A 136 65.50 127.46 56.15
N LYS A 137 65.80 126.67 57.20
CA LYS A 137 66.76 127.06 58.24
C LYS A 137 68.21 127.10 57.71
N TRP A 138 68.56 126.36 56.66
CA TRP A 138 69.87 126.49 56.00
C TRP A 138 70.08 127.90 55.42
N GLY A 139 69.02 128.53 54.89
CA GLY A 139 69.08 129.92 54.41
C GLY A 139 69.37 130.94 55.52
N ILE A 140 68.92 130.65 56.75
CA ILE A 140 69.14 131.49 57.93
C ILE A 140 70.55 131.28 58.49
N ILE A 141 71.03 130.03 58.54
CA ILE A 141 72.37 129.68 59.03
C ILE A 141 73.47 130.34 58.21
N MET A 142 73.30 130.42 56.89
CA MET A 142 74.23 131.09 55.96
C MET A 142 74.41 132.60 56.24
N GLN A 143 73.48 133.26 56.94
CA GLN A 143 73.53 134.70 57.21
C GLN A 143 74.29 135.05 58.51
N HIS A 144 74.52 134.07 59.39
CA HIS A 144 75.23 134.29 60.65
C HIS A 144 76.75 134.30 60.44
N LYS A 145 77.44 135.32 60.96
CA LYS A 145 78.91 135.47 60.85
C LYS A 145 79.68 134.99 62.09
N GLU A 146 78.98 134.61 63.16
CA GLU A 146 79.56 134.18 64.43
C GLU A 146 79.69 132.64 64.49
N PRO A 147 80.92 132.08 64.57
CA PRO A 147 81.13 130.62 64.51
C PRO A 147 80.43 129.82 65.62
N MET A 148 80.24 130.41 66.80
CA MET A 148 79.60 129.74 67.95
C MET A 148 78.10 129.53 67.70
N VAL A 149 77.43 130.55 67.15
CA VAL A 149 75.99 130.51 66.79
C VAL A 149 75.77 129.57 65.60
N VAL A 150 76.69 129.58 64.61
CA VAL A 150 76.63 128.66 63.47
C VAL A 150 76.74 127.21 63.93
N ASN A 151 77.66 126.88 64.86
CA ASN A 151 77.81 125.53 65.37
C ASN A 151 76.59 125.05 66.17
N GLU A 152 76.00 125.91 67.02
CA GLU A 152 74.78 125.57 67.76
C GLU A 152 73.59 125.30 66.82
N GLN A 153 73.40 126.14 65.80
CA GLN A 153 72.35 125.93 64.81
C GLN A 153 72.60 124.68 63.96
N LEU A 154 73.86 124.38 63.62
CA LEU A 154 74.23 123.18 62.88
C LEU A 154 74.01 121.90 63.70
N GLN A 155 74.25 121.96 65.01
CA GLN A 155 73.94 120.87 65.93
C GLN A 155 72.42 120.64 66.03
N LYS A 156 71.62 121.70 66.12
CA LYS A 156 70.14 121.61 66.08
C LYS A 156 69.62 121.08 64.73
N GLN A 157 70.25 121.44 63.61
CA GLN A 157 69.91 120.86 62.30
C GLN A 157 70.26 119.38 62.22
N LYS A 158 71.43 119.01 62.75
CA LYS A 158 71.88 117.61 62.80
C LYS A 158 70.90 116.77 63.62
N GLU A 159 70.44 117.27 64.77
CA GLU A 159 69.40 116.62 65.60
C GLU A 159 68.07 116.46 64.84
N ALA A 160 67.58 117.50 64.17
CA ALA A 160 66.35 117.43 63.35
C ALA A 160 66.47 116.44 62.18
N ILE A 161 67.65 116.33 61.55
CA ILE A 161 67.92 115.35 60.50
C ILE A 161 67.95 113.92 61.08
N PHE A 162 68.54 113.72 62.27
CA PHE A 162 68.50 112.42 62.95
C PHE A 162 67.08 112.01 63.35
N GLU A 163 66.25 112.95 63.81
CA GLU A 163 64.84 112.68 64.09
C GLU A 163 64.08 112.23 62.84
N LEU A 164 64.32 112.88 61.69
CA LEU A 164 63.75 112.48 60.40
C LEU A 164 64.21 111.08 59.96
N PHE A 165 65.50 110.76 60.14
CA PHE A 165 66.02 109.42 59.84
C PHE A 165 65.41 108.37 60.77
N ASN A 166 65.31 108.64 62.07
CA ASN A 166 64.69 107.73 63.04
C ASN A 166 63.21 107.46 62.70
N SER A 167 62.45 108.48 62.25
CA SER A 167 61.06 108.32 61.81
C SER A 167 60.96 107.42 60.58
N LYS A 168 61.84 107.64 59.59
CA LYS A 168 61.92 106.80 58.38
C LYS A 168 62.37 105.39 58.67
N ASP A 169 63.37 105.20 59.53
CA ASP A 169 63.87 103.89 59.95
C ASP A 169 62.77 103.12 60.71
N ALA A 170 62.00 103.80 61.57
CA ALA A 170 60.84 103.21 62.24
C ALA A 170 59.74 102.79 61.24
N MET A 171 59.50 103.59 60.20
CA MET A 171 58.55 103.23 59.14
C MET A 171 59.06 102.07 58.27
N ILE A 172 60.36 102.03 57.97
CA ILE A 172 61.02 100.91 57.27
C ILE A 172 60.86 99.64 58.10
N ASP A 173 61.10 99.68 59.41
CA ASP A 173 60.91 98.54 60.31
C ASP A 173 59.45 98.05 60.31
N ARG A 174 58.48 98.96 60.29
CA ARG A 174 57.05 98.62 60.18
C ARG A 174 56.75 97.92 58.85
N CYS A 175 57.25 98.45 57.73
CA CYS A 175 57.11 97.82 56.42
C CYS A 175 57.78 96.44 56.36
N GLN A 176 58.98 96.28 56.93
CA GLN A 176 59.67 94.99 56.99
C GLN A 176 58.92 93.98 57.86
N LYS A 177 58.34 94.39 58.99
CA LYS A 177 57.48 93.54 59.83
C LYS A 177 56.23 93.10 59.07
N GLU A 178 55.55 94.01 58.38
CA GLU A 178 54.40 93.66 57.55
C GLU A 178 54.77 92.72 56.40
N LEU A 179 55.93 92.92 55.76
CA LEU A 179 56.42 92.02 54.72
C LEU A 179 56.68 90.60 55.25
N LYS A 180 57.33 90.48 56.41
CA LYS A 180 57.54 89.19 57.08
C LYS A 180 56.21 88.52 57.43
N ARG A 181 55.27 89.27 58.00
CA ARG A 181 53.93 88.79 58.35
C ARG A 181 53.15 88.30 57.11
N VAL A 182 53.25 89.01 56.00
CA VAL A 182 52.62 88.60 54.73
C VAL A 182 53.26 87.33 54.19
N ASN A 183 54.59 87.20 54.27
CA ASN A 183 55.29 86.00 53.83
C ASN A 183 54.95 84.77 54.69
N GLU A 184 54.91 84.92 56.01
CA GLU A 184 54.47 83.86 56.94
C GLU A 184 53.02 83.45 56.68
N LYS A 185 52.13 84.43 56.47
CA LYS A 185 50.73 84.17 56.11
C LYS A 185 50.63 83.45 54.76
N TYR A 186 51.42 83.84 53.77
CA TYR A 186 51.43 83.20 52.45
C TYR A 186 51.83 81.72 52.54
N LEU A 187 52.89 81.40 53.29
CA LEU A 187 53.30 80.01 53.51
C LEU A 187 52.22 79.19 54.25
N ALA A 188 51.57 79.79 55.24
CA ALA A 188 50.46 79.15 55.95
C ALA A 188 49.25 78.91 55.03
N ASP A 189 48.88 79.91 54.22
CA ASP A 189 47.80 79.81 53.24
C ASP A 189 48.12 78.77 52.15
N GLN A 190 49.38 78.70 51.69
CA GLN A 190 49.83 77.69 50.72
C GLN A 190 49.72 76.27 51.28
N ASN A 191 50.16 76.06 52.53
CA ASN A 191 50.00 74.77 53.20
C ASN A 191 48.52 74.40 53.38
N LYS A 192 47.68 75.37 53.76
CA LYS A 192 46.24 75.14 53.89
C LYS A 192 45.57 74.79 52.56
N GLN A 193 45.89 75.52 51.48
CA GLN A 193 45.39 75.20 50.15
C GLN A 193 45.85 73.81 49.69
N SER A 194 47.10 73.45 49.99
CA SER A 194 47.60 72.10 49.71
C SER A 194 46.75 71.05 50.44
N THR A 195 46.50 71.22 51.74
CA THR A 195 45.62 70.30 52.50
C THR A 195 44.20 70.23 51.95
N ASP A 196 43.62 71.37 51.56
CA ASP A 196 42.26 71.42 51.02
C ASP A 196 42.18 70.70 49.65
N ILE A 197 43.23 70.79 48.82
CA ILE A 197 43.35 70.03 47.57
C ILE A 197 43.48 68.54 47.86
N TYR A 198 44.27 68.12 48.86
CA TYR A 198 44.36 66.70 49.26
C TYR A 198 42.98 66.15 49.67
N PHE A 199 42.22 66.87 50.50
CA PHE A 199 40.87 66.45 50.89
C PHE A 199 39.89 66.41 49.71
N LEU A 200 40.01 67.34 48.77
CA LEU A 200 39.22 67.31 47.54
C LEU A 200 39.50 66.04 46.73
N ILE A 201 40.78 65.68 46.57
CA ILE A 201 41.18 64.46 45.86
C ILE A 201 40.66 63.22 46.58
N GLU A 202 40.87 63.09 47.89
CA GLU A 202 40.41 61.94 48.69
C GLU A 202 38.89 61.73 48.58
N ARG A 203 38.11 62.82 48.54
CA ARG A 203 36.65 62.76 48.37
C ARG A 203 36.24 62.39 46.96
N ILE A 204 36.90 62.94 45.94
CA ILE A 204 36.62 62.59 44.55
C ILE A 204 36.92 61.11 44.32
N ASP A 205 38.05 60.61 44.81
CA ASP A 205 38.43 59.19 44.68
C ASP A 205 37.45 58.28 45.41
N SER A 206 37.05 58.65 46.64
CA SER A 206 36.03 57.92 47.41
C SER A 206 34.69 57.88 46.66
N GLN A 207 34.28 58.99 46.06
CA GLN A 207 33.05 59.08 45.28
C GLN A 207 33.13 58.24 43.99
N ILE A 208 34.28 58.25 43.31
CA ILE A 208 34.51 57.42 42.12
C ILE A 208 34.40 55.95 42.47
N GLU A 209 34.98 55.51 43.59
CA GLU A 209 34.88 54.11 44.04
C GLU A 209 33.45 53.71 44.44
N LEU A 210 32.71 54.59 45.14
CA LEU A 210 31.29 54.39 45.41
C LEU A 210 30.48 54.26 44.12
N MET A 211 30.73 55.13 43.15
CA MET A 211 30.05 55.12 41.86
C MET A 211 30.37 53.84 41.06
N LYS A 212 31.64 53.43 41.01
CA LYS A 212 32.07 52.17 40.39
C LYS A 212 31.36 50.97 41.02
N LYS A 213 31.25 50.95 42.36
CA LYS A 213 30.56 49.88 43.08
C LYS A 213 29.06 49.85 42.73
N ALA A 214 28.39 51.01 42.71
CA ALA A 214 26.99 51.11 42.33
C ALA A 214 26.75 50.67 40.87
N TYR A 215 27.61 51.04 39.92
CA TYR A 215 27.53 50.55 38.54
C TYR A 215 27.64 49.03 38.46
N LYS A 216 28.59 48.41 39.19
CA LYS A 216 28.75 46.95 39.22
C LYS A 216 27.51 46.26 39.80
N GLU A 217 26.95 46.79 40.89
CA GLU A 217 25.72 46.27 41.50
C GLU A 217 24.53 46.39 40.54
N ASN A 218 24.33 47.56 39.93
CA ASN A 218 23.24 47.78 38.98
C ASN A 218 23.34 46.85 37.75
N ILE A 219 24.55 46.61 37.23
CA ILE A 219 24.77 45.66 36.13
C ILE A 219 24.39 44.24 36.56
N TYR A 220 24.79 43.83 37.77
CA TYR A 220 24.44 42.51 38.30
C TYR A 220 22.92 42.34 38.48
N GLU A 221 22.23 43.34 39.02
CA GLU A 221 20.77 43.32 39.16
C GLU A 221 20.06 43.30 37.79
N LEU A 222 20.57 44.05 36.82
CA LEU A 222 20.05 44.04 35.44
C LEU A 222 20.23 42.68 34.79
N GLN A 223 21.40 42.06 34.95
CA GLN A 223 21.67 40.72 34.42
C GLN A 223 20.73 39.68 35.04
N ASN A 224 20.54 39.70 36.36
CA ASN A 224 19.57 38.83 37.02
C ASN A 224 18.15 39.05 36.52
N THR A 225 17.76 40.29 36.25
CA THR A 225 16.45 40.62 35.70
C THR A 225 16.28 40.06 34.28
N ILE A 226 17.30 40.20 33.43
CA ILE A 226 17.34 39.62 32.08
C ILE A 226 17.23 38.10 32.13
N ASP A 227 18.00 37.45 33.00
CA ASP A 227 17.98 35.99 33.13
C ASP A 227 16.63 35.49 33.63
N ASN A 228 16.00 36.21 34.56
CA ASN A 228 14.65 35.91 35.03
C ASN A 228 13.59 36.05 33.90
N GLU A 229 13.67 37.10 33.09
CA GLU A 229 12.77 37.26 31.93
C GLU A 229 12.99 36.17 30.89
N ARG A 230 14.24 35.81 30.59
CA ARG A 230 14.60 34.70 29.70
C ARG A 230 14.00 33.38 30.21
N GLN A 231 14.12 33.09 31.50
CA GLN A 231 13.53 31.89 32.10
C GLN A 231 12.00 31.90 32.06
N LYS A 232 11.36 33.07 32.25
CA LYS A 232 9.89 33.20 32.11
C LYS A 232 9.47 32.91 30.67
N PHE A 233 10.14 33.53 29.70
CA PHE A 233 9.89 33.31 28.28
C PHE A 233 10.10 31.85 27.88
N GLN A 234 11.19 31.21 28.33
CA GLN A 234 11.45 29.80 28.07
C GLN A 234 10.34 28.91 28.64
N ARG A 235 9.89 29.14 29.89
CA ARG A 235 8.79 28.39 30.50
C ARG A 235 7.48 28.53 29.71
N GLU A 236 7.18 29.73 29.21
CA GLU A 236 6.00 29.95 28.36
C GLU A 236 6.09 29.21 27.03
N CYS A 237 7.24 29.25 26.37
CA CYS A 237 7.50 28.49 25.14
C CYS A 237 7.39 26.98 25.39
N GLU A 238 8.02 26.46 26.43
CA GLU A 238 7.92 25.05 26.82
C GLU A 238 6.49 24.63 27.12
N LYS A 239 5.71 25.49 27.79
CA LYS A 239 4.28 25.23 28.03
C LYS A 239 3.50 25.15 26.72
N LYS A 240 3.66 26.12 25.82
CA LYS A 240 3.02 26.10 24.49
C LYS A 240 3.37 24.83 23.71
N TRP A 241 4.64 24.41 23.74
CA TRP A 241 5.09 23.16 23.11
C TRP A 241 4.47 21.91 23.74
N LYS A 242 4.42 21.85 25.07
CA LYS A 242 3.75 20.75 25.79
C LYS A 242 2.26 20.70 25.46
N ASP A 243 1.59 21.83 25.43
CA ASP A 243 0.16 21.93 25.08
C ASP A 243 -0.07 21.42 23.63
N LEU A 244 0.76 21.81 22.67
CA LEU A 244 0.70 21.28 21.30
C LEU A 244 0.94 19.77 21.24
N TYR A 245 1.94 19.26 21.95
CA TYR A 245 2.26 17.84 21.95
C TYR A 245 1.16 16.99 22.59
N THR A 246 0.58 17.47 23.70
CA THR A 246 -0.57 16.81 24.34
C THR A 246 -1.79 16.81 23.42
N HIS A 247 -2.07 17.92 22.72
CA HIS A 247 -3.14 17.97 21.73
C HIS A 247 -2.94 16.95 20.61
N LEU A 248 -1.73 16.91 20.02
CA LEU A 248 -1.38 15.95 18.97
C LEU A 248 -1.50 14.51 19.44
N THR A 249 -1.03 14.22 20.66
CA THR A 249 -1.14 12.88 21.27
C THR A 249 -2.61 12.47 21.44
N VAL A 250 -3.47 13.38 21.90
CA VAL A 250 -4.91 13.12 22.05
C VAL A 250 -5.58 12.88 20.69
N GLU A 251 -5.25 13.66 19.67
CA GLU A 251 -5.77 13.44 18.31
C GLU A 251 -5.29 12.12 17.71
N GLU A 252 -4.03 11.77 17.93
CA GLU A 252 -3.48 10.49 17.47
C GLU A 252 -4.19 9.31 18.14
N VAL A 253 -4.38 9.37 19.46
CA VAL A 253 -5.14 8.34 20.20
C VAL A 253 -6.56 8.23 19.67
N LYS A 254 -7.26 9.35 19.43
CA LYS A 254 -8.61 9.34 18.81
C LYS A 254 -8.58 8.66 17.45
N LYS A 255 -7.61 8.98 16.60
CA LYS A 255 -7.45 8.36 15.28
C LYS A 255 -7.21 6.85 15.42
N GLN A 256 -6.32 6.43 16.31
CA GLN A 256 -6.06 5.02 16.58
C GLN A 256 -7.33 4.29 17.06
N GLU A 257 -8.13 4.92 17.91
CA GLU A 257 -9.39 4.36 18.40
C GLU A 257 -10.40 4.16 17.25
N THR A 258 -10.58 5.15 16.38
CA THR A 258 -11.45 4.99 15.19
C THR A 258 -10.98 3.89 14.25
N VAL A 259 -9.65 3.68 14.13
CA VAL A 259 -9.08 2.58 13.35
C VAL A 259 -9.38 1.24 14.01
N LYS A 260 -9.23 1.12 15.33
CA LYS A 260 -9.59 -0.10 16.08
C LYS A 260 -11.07 -0.43 15.95
N GLU A 261 -11.96 0.56 16.09
CA GLU A 261 -13.41 0.37 15.92
C GLU A 261 -13.76 -0.16 14.53
N LYS A 262 -13.15 0.41 13.47
CA LYS A 262 -13.31 -0.09 12.10
C LYS A 262 -12.81 -1.53 11.96
N HIS A 263 -11.64 -1.86 12.50
CA HIS A 263 -11.11 -3.23 12.47
C HIS A 263 -12.04 -4.20 13.19
N GLN A 264 -12.53 -3.85 14.38
CA GLN A 264 -13.49 -4.68 15.12
C GLN A 264 -14.80 -4.87 14.36
N PHE A 265 -15.30 -3.82 13.71
CA PHE A 265 -16.49 -3.91 12.87
C PHE A 265 -16.29 -4.89 11.71
N TYR A 266 -15.18 -4.79 10.98
CA TYR A 266 -14.88 -5.69 9.87
C TYR A 266 -14.60 -7.13 10.34
N ALA A 267 -13.93 -7.32 11.48
CA ALA A 267 -13.72 -8.63 12.07
C ALA A 267 -15.05 -9.33 12.38
N LYS A 268 -15.98 -8.63 13.05
CA LYS A 268 -17.35 -9.14 13.29
C LYS A 268 -18.08 -9.48 11.99
N LYS A 269 -17.96 -8.62 10.96
CA LYS A 269 -18.56 -8.90 9.65
C LYS A 269 -17.96 -10.15 9.00
N LEU A 270 -16.65 -10.30 9.03
CA LEU A 270 -15.97 -11.50 8.53
C LEU A 270 -16.42 -12.76 9.26
N GLU A 271 -16.49 -12.73 10.60
CA GLU A 271 -17.02 -13.85 11.39
C GLU A 271 -18.44 -14.24 10.95
N THR A 272 -19.34 -13.25 10.76
CA THR A 272 -20.70 -13.55 10.29
C THR A 272 -20.73 -14.12 8.87
N ILE A 273 -19.82 -13.71 8.00
CA ILE A 273 -19.72 -14.24 6.63
C ILE A 273 -19.17 -15.67 6.66
N ILE A 274 -18.14 -15.93 7.47
CA ILE A 274 -17.55 -17.27 7.64
C ILE A 274 -18.62 -18.22 8.18
N ALA A 275 -19.34 -17.87 9.24
CA ALA A 275 -20.41 -18.70 9.81
C ALA A 275 -21.51 -19.01 8.77
N LYS A 276 -21.94 -18.02 7.99
CA LYS A 276 -22.90 -18.23 6.90
C LYS A 276 -22.36 -19.15 5.82
N GLN A 277 -21.09 -18.99 5.43
CA GLN A 277 -20.46 -19.82 4.41
C GLN A 277 -20.28 -21.26 4.88
N GLU A 278 -19.93 -21.47 6.15
CA GLU A 278 -19.88 -22.78 6.79
C GLU A 278 -21.25 -23.46 6.78
N GLU A 279 -22.32 -22.72 7.10
CA GLU A 279 -23.69 -23.25 7.04
C GLU A 279 -24.13 -23.60 5.61
N ILE A 280 -23.83 -22.76 4.61
CA ILE A 280 -24.07 -23.07 3.19
C ILE A 280 -23.29 -24.32 2.77
N THR A 281 -22.01 -24.41 3.16
CA THR A 281 -21.17 -25.56 2.82
C THR A 281 -21.68 -26.84 3.49
N ARG A 282 -22.11 -26.76 4.75
CA ARG A 282 -22.71 -27.89 5.48
C ARG A 282 -24.02 -28.35 4.84
N THR A 283 -24.93 -27.42 4.54
CA THR A 283 -26.23 -27.73 3.93
C THR A 283 -26.08 -28.31 2.53
N THR A 284 -25.18 -27.76 1.71
CA THR A 284 -24.87 -28.29 0.38
C THR A 284 -24.22 -29.68 0.45
N LYS A 285 -23.30 -29.91 1.39
CA LYS A 285 -22.72 -31.22 1.66
C LYS A 285 -23.80 -32.26 2.01
N VAL A 286 -24.68 -31.95 2.97
CA VAL A 286 -25.78 -32.85 3.36
C VAL A 286 -26.70 -33.15 2.18
N ARG A 287 -27.01 -32.15 1.34
CA ARG A 287 -27.81 -32.35 0.13
C ARG A 287 -27.13 -33.32 -0.84
N LEU A 288 -25.84 -33.11 -1.13
CA LEU A 288 -25.09 -33.96 -2.06
C LEU A 288 -24.94 -35.39 -1.52
N GLU A 289 -24.74 -35.56 -0.21
CA GLU A 289 -24.71 -36.89 0.43
C GLU A 289 -26.05 -37.62 0.26
N LYS A 290 -27.17 -36.92 0.47
CA LYS A 290 -28.51 -37.48 0.25
C LYS A 290 -28.77 -37.86 -1.20
N ASP A 291 -28.37 -37.00 -2.15
CA ASP A 291 -28.52 -37.29 -3.58
C ASP A 291 -27.67 -38.50 -3.98
N ALA A 292 -26.45 -38.63 -3.44
CA ALA A 292 -25.60 -39.80 -3.64
C ALA A 292 -26.25 -41.08 -3.07
N GLU A 293 -26.79 -41.04 -1.85
CA GLU A 293 -27.51 -42.17 -1.25
C GLU A 293 -28.72 -42.62 -2.11
N LEU A 294 -29.48 -41.66 -2.65
CA LEU A 294 -30.60 -41.95 -3.55
C LEU A 294 -30.14 -42.61 -4.85
N MET A 295 -29.08 -42.08 -5.48
CA MET A 295 -28.51 -42.69 -6.69
C MET A 295 -27.99 -44.11 -6.42
N GLU A 296 -27.34 -44.34 -5.28
CA GLU A 296 -26.92 -45.69 -4.89
C GLU A 296 -28.10 -46.64 -4.72
N LEU A 297 -29.20 -46.17 -4.11
CA LEU A 297 -30.42 -46.96 -3.97
C LEU A 297 -31.02 -47.32 -5.34
N GLU A 298 -31.08 -46.38 -6.27
CA GLU A 298 -31.54 -46.62 -7.64
C GLU A 298 -30.63 -47.61 -8.39
N ILE A 299 -29.31 -47.50 -8.22
CA ILE A 299 -28.35 -48.48 -8.75
C ILE A 299 -28.59 -49.86 -8.15
N ARG A 300 -28.80 -49.98 -6.83
CA ARG A 300 -29.12 -51.27 -6.19
C ARG A 300 -30.42 -51.85 -6.74
N LYS A 301 -31.47 -51.03 -6.90
CA LYS A 301 -32.76 -51.43 -7.46
C LYS A 301 -32.64 -51.90 -8.91
N THR A 302 -31.93 -51.16 -9.75
CA THR A 302 -31.70 -51.54 -11.16
C THR A 302 -30.88 -52.81 -11.28
N ARG A 303 -29.82 -52.98 -10.46
CA ARG A 303 -29.05 -54.24 -10.39
C ARG A 303 -29.95 -55.43 -10.02
N ALA A 304 -30.80 -55.30 -9.01
CA ALA A 304 -31.73 -56.35 -8.62
C ALA A 304 -32.73 -56.70 -9.75
N ASN A 305 -33.26 -55.69 -10.44
CA ASN A 305 -34.15 -55.88 -11.59
C ASN A 305 -33.45 -56.59 -12.76
N VAL A 306 -32.22 -56.20 -13.08
CA VAL A 306 -31.42 -56.85 -14.14
C VAL A 306 -31.13 -58.29 -13.78
N LEU A 307 -30.75 -58.58 -12.54
CA LEU A 307 -30.53 -59.95 -12.08
C LEU A 307 -31.80 -60.81 -12.23
N LEU A 308 -32.94 -60.32 -11.74
CA LEU A 308 -34.22 -61.02 -11.89
C LEU A 308 -34.61 -61.23 -13.36
N ASN A 309 -34.36 -60.25 -14.22
CA ASN A 309 -34.62 -60.38 -15.66
C ASN A 309 -33.67 -61.37 -16.33
N SER A 310 -32.40 -61.43 -15.89
CA SER A 310 -31.44 -62.45 -16.34
C SER A 310 -31.95 -63.84 -16.01
N GLU A 311 -32.34 -64.08 -14.76
CA GLU A 311 -32.90 -65.38 -14.32
C GLU A 311 -34.17 -65.75 -15.10
N LYS A 312 -35.03 -64.77 -15.42
CA LYS A 312 -36.21 -65.00 -16.28
C LYS A 312 -35.83 -65.39 -17.71
N ILE A 313 -34.83 -64.75 -18.29
CA ILE A 313 -34.33 -65.08 -19.63
C ILE A 313 -33.71 -66.49 -19.62
N ASP A 314 -32.91 -66.81 -18.61
CA ASP A 314 -32.30 -68.13 -18.45
C ASP A 314 -33.37 -69.23 -18.32
N TYR A 315 -34.42 -68.97 -17.52
CA TYR A 315 -35.57 -69.87 -17.42
C TYR A 315 -36.29 -70.04 -18.77
N ASN A 316 -36.63 -68.94 -19.45
CA ASN A 316 -37.28 -68.98 -20.76
C ASN A 316 -36.42 -69.74 -21.79
N TYR A 317 -35.11 -69.51 -21.78
CA TYR A 317 -34.17 -70.20 -22.64
C TYR A 317 -34.17 -71.70 -22.37
N GLN A 318 -34.11 -72.14 -21.10
CA GLN A 318 -34.19 -73.56 -20.75
C GLN A 318 -35.50 -74.20 -21.21
N VAL A 319 -36.64 -73.51 -21.05
CA VAL A 319 -37.94 -73.99 -21.53
C VAL A 319 -37.96 -74.12 -23.05
N LEU A 320 -37.47 -73.12 -23.79
CA LEU A 320 -37.36 -73.17 -25.26
C LEU A 320 -36.41 -74.29 -25.71
N GLN A 321 -35.29 -74.46 -25.01
CA GLN A 321 -34.33 -75.53 -25.28
C GLN A 321 -34.99 -76.91 -25.10
N LYS A 322 -35.71 -77.12 -24.00
CA LYS A 322 -36.47 -78.36 -23.76
C LYS A 322 -37.52 -78.60 -24.85
N ARG A 323 -38.27 -77.58 -25.23
CA ARG A 323 -39.23 -77.66 -26.35
C ARG A 323 -38.55 -77.98 -27.68
N ASN A 324 -37.37 -77.43 -27.93
CA ASN A 324 -36.60 -77.74 -29.14
C ASN A 324 -36.10 -79.18 -29.13
N GLU A 325 -35.58 -79.66 -28.00
CA GLU A 325 -35.20 -81.08 -27.81
C GLU A 325 -36.39 -82.00 -28.10
N GLU A 326 -37.56 -81.71 -27.53
CA GLU A 326 -38.80 -82.45 -27.79
C GLU A 326 -39.22 -82.40 -29.26
N ASN A 327 -39.22 -81.21 -29.88
CA ASN A 327 -39.54 -81.04 -31.30
C ASN A 327 -38.58 -81.81 -32.20
N VAL A 328 -37.27 -81.84 -31.88
CA VAL A 328 -36.27 -82.62 -32.61
C VAL A 328 -36.56 -84.12 -32.48
N ILE A 329 -36.93 -84.60 -31.29
CA ILE A 329 -37.33 -85.99 -31.06
C ILE A 329 -38.57 -86.32 -31.91
N ILE A 330 -39.62 -85.50 -31.85
CA ILE A 330 -40.87 -85.71 -32.62
C ILE A 330 -40.60 -85.68 -34.12
N ASN A 331 -39.83 -84.70 -34.62
CA ASN A 331 -39.45 -84.60 -36.02
C ASN A 331 -38.66 -85.84 -36.47
N ASN A 332 -37.73 -86.33 -35.65
CA ASN A 332 -37.00 -87.56 -35.94
C ASN A 332 -37.92 -88.79 -35.96
N GLN A 333 -38.90 -88.90 -35.05
CA GLN A 333 -39.91 -89.96 -35.08
C GLN A 333 -40.77 -89.89 -36.34
N GLN A 334 -41.23 -88.70 -36.71
CA GLN A 334 -42.00 -88.47 -37.94
C GLN A 334 -41.19 -88.81 -39.19
N LYS A 335 -39.93 -88.38 -39.28
CA LYS A 335 -39.00 -88.75 -40.37
C LYS A 335 -38.84 -90.26 -40.48
N ARG A 336 -38.66 -90.98 -39.36
CA ARG A 336 -38.59 -92.45 -39.37
C ARG A 336 -39.90 -93.08 -39.86
N ARG A 337 -41.06 -92.55 -39.46
CA ARG A 337 -42.37 -93.03 -39.92
C ARG A 337 -42.54 -92.79 -41.43
N VAL A 338 -42.16 -91.62 -41.93
CA VAL A 338 -42.17 -91.30 -43.36
C VAL A 338 -41.23 -92.21 -44.14
N ALA A 339 -40.02 -92.47 -43.63
CA ALA A 339 -39.08 -93.41 -44.24
C ALA A 339 -39.67 -94.83 -44.37
N LYS A 340 -40.29 -95.37 -43.31
CA LYS A 340 -40.99 -96.67 -43.35
C LYS A 340 -42.14 -96.68 -44.36
N LEU A 341 -42.94 -95.62 -44.43
CA LEU A 341 -44.02 -95.51 -45.42
C LEU A 341 -43.47 -95.46 -46.84
N ASN A 342 -42.37 -94.73 -47.07
CA ASN A 342 -41.69 -94.69 -48.35
C ASN A 342 -41.11 -96.06 -48.74
N GLU A 343 -40.51 -96.82 -47.81
CA GLU A 343 -40.07 -98.20 -48.05
C GLU A 343 -41.23 -99.12 -48.44
N ASN A 344 -42.37 -99.01 -47.76
CA ASN A 344 -43.59 -99.73 -48.11
C ASN A 344 -44.08 -99.35 -49.52
N ILE A 345 -44.10 -98.06 -49.85
CA ILE A 345 -44.46 -97.57 -51.20
C ILE A 345 -43.50 -98.12 -52.25
N VAL A 346 -42.19 -98.09 -52.02
CA VAL A 346 -41.18 -98.64 -52.94
C VAL A 346 -41.38 -100.15 -53.12
N THR A 347 -41.63 -100.87 -52.03
CA THR A 347 -41.88 -102.32 -52.06
C THR A 347 -43.15 -102.65 -52.84
N MET A 348 -44.25 -101.91 -52.62
CA MET A 348 -45.49 -102.07 -53.36
C MET A 348 -45.33 -101.70 -54.84
N LYS A 349 -44.58 -100.63 -55.16
CA LYS A 349 -44.22 -100.28 -56.54
C LYS A 349 -43.43 -101.40 -57.23
N ARG A 350 -42.44 -102.01 -56.56
CA ARG A 350 -41.70 -103.18 -57.08
C ARG A 350 -42.63 -104.37 -57.31
N ARG A 351 -43.49 -104.71 -56.36
CA ARG A 351 -44.46 -105.81 -56.48
C ARG A 351 -45.43 -105.59 -57.65
N LEU A 352 -45.92 -104.37 -57.82
CA LEU A 352 -46.79 -103.99 -58.93
C LEU A 352 -46.06 -104.09 -60.28
N ALA A 353 -44.81 -103.64 -60.36
CA ALA A 353 -43.99 -103.79 -61.57
C ALA A 353 -43.73 -105.27 -61.92
N GLN A 354 -43.49 -106.13 -60.93
CA GLN A 354 -43.32 -107.57 -61.12
C GLN A 354 -44.63 -108.24 -61.60
N LEU A 355 -45.77 -107.91 -60.98
CA LEU A 355 -47.09 -108.36 -61.44
C LEU A 355 -47.40 -107.93 -62.87
N LYS A 356 -47.12 -106.67 -63.23
CA LYS A 356 -47.27 -106.18 -64.61
C LYS A 356 -46.39 -106.94 -65.60
N ARG A 357 -45.13 -107.25 -65.25
CA ARG A 357 -44.24 -108.05 -66.11
C ARG A 357 -44.76 -109.48 -66.27
N SER A 358 -45.16 -110.14 -65.18
CA SER A 358 -45.74 -111.49 -65.21
C SER A 358 -47.01 -111.54 -66.08
N ASN A 359 -47.95 -110.63 -65.86
CA ASN A 359 -49.16 -110.54 -66.69
C ASN A 359 -48.82 -110.32 -68.16
N LYS A 360 -47.87 -109.42 -68.48
CA LYS A 360 -47.45 -109.19 -69.88
C LYS A 360 -46.85 -110.46 -70.52
N GLN A 361 -46.07 -111.24 -69.77
CA GLN A 361 -45.55 -112.53 -70.24
C GLN A 361 -46.68 -113.54 -70.50
N ILE A 362 -47.65 -113.64 -69.58
CA ILE A 362 -48.81 -114.54 -69.72
C ILE A 362 -49.68 -114.12 -70.92
N THR A 363 -49.98 -112.82 -71.07
CA THR A 363 -50.75 -112.30 -72.21
C THR A 363 -50.06 -112.57 -73.54
N ASN A 364 -48.73 -112.39 -73.60
CA ASN A 364 -47.96 -112.69 -74.80
C ASN A 364 -47.98 -114.19 -75.13
N HIS A 365 -47.85 -115.06 -74.13
CA HIS A 365 -47.90 -116.50 -74.31
C HIS A 365 -49.27 -116.96 -74.84
N LEU A 366 -50.36 -116.52 -74.20
CA LEU A 366 -51.72 -116.80 -74.65
C LEU A 366 -52.01 -116.24 -76.05
N SER A 367 -51.50 -115.06 -76.37
CA SER A 367 -51.66 -114.47 -77.71
C SER A 367 -50.95 -115.29 -78.79
N ALA A 368 -49.76 -115.84 -78.49
CA ALA A 368 -49.04 -116.71 -79.40
C ALA A 368 -49.79 -118.05 -79.63
N ASP A 369 -50.37 -118.63 -78.59
CA ASP A 369 -51.18 -119.85 -78.71
C ASP A 369 -52.45 -119.61 -79.54
N ILE A 370 -53.13 -118.47 -79.34
CA ILE A 370 -54.28 -118.07 -80.17
C ILE A 370 -53.88 -117.95 -81.65
N HIS A 371 -52.75 -117.30 -81.96
CA HIS A 371 -52.27 -117.19 -83.35
C HIS A 371 -51.97 -118.56 -83.96
N LYS A 372 -51.36 -119.48 -83.20
CA LYS A 372 -51.08 -120.85 -83.64
C LYS A 372 -52.35 -121.64 -83.93
N LEU A 373 -53.35 -121.54 -83.07
CA LEU A 373 -54.66 -122.18 -83.27
C LEU A 373 -55.40 -121.61 -84.48
N HIS A 374 -55.37 -120.29 -84.68
CA HIS A 374 -55.94 -119.66 -85.87
C HIS A 374 -55.26 -120.13 -87.16
N GLY A 375 -53.93 -120.29 -87.16
CA GLY A 375 -53.19 -120.88 -88.28
C GLY A 375 -53.67 -122.30 -88.61
N ASN A 376 -53.79 -123.16 -87.60
CA ASN A 376 -54.27 -124.55 -87.78
C ASN A 376 -55.70 -124.61 -88.34
N ILE A 377 -56.61 -123.72 -87.88
CA ILE A 377 -57.99 -123.65 -88.38
C ILE A 377 -57.99 -123.25 -89.86
N ASN A 378 -57.18 -122.27 -90.26
CA ASN A 378 -57.12 -121.81 -91.65
C ASN A 378 -56.57 -122.89 -92.60
N ASP A 379 -55.56 -123.66 -92.15
CA ASP A 379 -55.04 -124.81 -92.90
C ASP A 379 -56.11 -125.92 -93.07
N MET A 380 -56.89 -126.19 -92.01
CA MET A 380 -58.00 -127.14 -92.07
C MET A 380 -59.08 -126.69 -93.06
N HIS A 381 -59.45 -125.41 -93.02
CA HIS A 381 -60.43 -124.83 -93.95
C HIS A 381 -59.96 -124.94 -95.41
N SER A 382 -58.68 -124.64 -95.67
CA SER A 382 -58.09 -124.76 -97.01
C SER A 382 -58.10 -126.19 -97.54
N LYS A 383 -57.85 -127.20 -96.68
CA LYS A 383 -57.97 -128.63 -97.05
C LYS A 383 -59.42 -129.03 -97.35
N ALA A 384 -60.39 -128.56 -96.57
CA ALA A 384 -61.80 -128.87 -96.79
C ALA A 384 -62.30 -128.35 -98.15
N GLU A 385 -61.94 -127.12 -98.52
CA GLU A 385 -62.28 -126.53 -99.83
C GLU A 385 -61.65 -127.28 -101.02
N TYR A 386 -60.43 -127.79 -100.85
CA TYR A 386 -59.79 -128.62 -101.87
C TYR A 386 -60.54 -129.94 -102.09
N PHE A 387 -60.94 -130.63 -101.01
CA PHE A 387 -61.73 -131.86 -101.08
C PHE A 387 -63.12 -131.63 -101.71
N ARG A 388 -63.79 -130.53 -101.37
CA ARG A 388 -65.09 -130.16 -101.96
C ARG A 388 -65.00 -130.06 -103.47
N ARG A 389 -64.01 -129.32 -103.98
CA ARG A 389 -63.78 -129.15 -105.44
C ARG A 389 -63.47 -130.48 -106.14
N ALA A 390 -62.62 -131.32 -105.55
CA ALA A 390 -62.28 -132.62 -106.12
C ALA A 390 -63.49 -133.57 -106.21
N ASN A 391 -64.37 -133.58 -105.19
CA ASN A 391 -65.56 -134.43 -105.18
C ASN A 391 -66.61 -134.02 -106.22
N VAL A 392 -66.84 -132.72 -106.41
CA VAL A 392 -67.79 -132.23 -107.43
C VAL A 392 -67.36 -132.66 -108.84
N GLN A 393 -66.06 -132.58 -109.16
CA GLN A 393 -65.56 -133.04 -110.46
C GLN A 393 -65.74 -134.55 -110.68
N LYS A 394 -65.57 -135.37 -109.64
CA LYS A 394 -65.80 -136.82 -109.73
C LYS A 394 -67.28 -137.14 -109.98
N PHE A 395 -68.19 -136.44 -109.31
CA PHE A 395 -69.64 -136.64 -109.46
C PHE A 395 -70.12 -136.39 -110.90
N HIS A 396 -69.70 -135.28 -111.52
CA HIS A 396 -70.09 -134.97 -112.90
C HIS A 396 -69.60 -136.00 -113.91
N LYS A 397 -68.39 -136.54 -113.74
CA LYS A 397 -67.86 -137.58 -114.65
C LYS A 397 -68.66 -138.89 -114.59
N ILE A 398 -69.16 -139.27 -113.43
CA ILE A 398 -69.97 -140.49 -113.27
C ILE A 398 -71.38 -140.28 -113.86
N TRP A 399 -71.94 -139.08 -113.69
CA TRP A 399 -73.26 -138.74 -114.22
C TRP A 399 -73.33 -138.84 -115.74
N ASP A 400 -72.33 -138.31 -116.45
CA ASP A 400 -72.29 -138.36 -117.93
C ASP A 400 -72.18 -139.79 -118.49
N ILE A 401 -71.51 -140.69 -117.76
CA ILE A 401 -71.38 -142.10 -118.16
C ILE A 401 -72.74 -142.81 -118.02
N ASN A 402 -73.38 -142.67 -116.85
CA ASN A 402 -74.66 -143.32 -116.59
C ASN A 402 -75.79 -142.79 -117.49
N PHE A 403 -75.79 -141.50 -117.81
CA PHE A 403 -76.81 -140.92 -118.69
C PHE A 403 -76.72 -141.45 -120.14
N LYS A 404 -75.51 -141.77 -120.61
CA LYS A 404 -75.31 -142.44 -121.90
C LYS A 404 -75.89 -143.85 -121.93
N GLU A 405 -75.64 -144.65 -120.89
CA GLU A 405 -76.16 -146.04 -120.83
C GLU A 405 -77.70 -146.08 -120.84
N VAL A 406 -78.36 -145.18 -120.12
CA VAL A 406 -79.83 -145.11 -120.09
C VAL A 406 -80.42 -144.75 -121.47
N LYS A 407 -79.74 -143.87 -122.23
CA LYS A 407 -80.18 -143.49 -123.58
C LYS A 407 -80.09 -144.65 -124.57
N GLU A 408 -79.10 -145.52 -124.43
CA GLU A 408 -78.95 -146.73 -125.27
C GLU A 408 -80.03 -147.78 -124.95
N TYR A 409 -80.34 -148.02 -123.67
CA TYR A 409 -81.44 -148.92 -123.31
C TYR A 409 -82.80 -148.41 -123.80
N PHE A 410 -83.03 -147.09 -123.74
CA PHE A 410 -84.27 -146.48 -124.23
C PHE A 410 -84.45 -146.69 -125.74
N ALA A 411 -83.37 -146.56 -126.53
CA ALA A 411 -83.41 -146.83 -127.97
C ALA A 411 -83.71 -148.32 -128.27
N SER A 412 -83.14 -149.25 -127.49
CA SER A 412 -83.41 -150.68 -127.66
C SER A 412 -84.86 -151.07 -127.37
N ILE A 413 -85.52 -150.38 -126.42
CA ILE A 413 -86.94 -150.61 -126.10
C ILE A 413 -87.84 -150.06 -127.21
N MET A 414 -87.50 -148.90 -127.78
CA MET A 414 -88.23 -148.31 -128.91
C MET A 414 -88.22 -149.21 -130.15
N GLU A 415 -87.12 -149.93 -130.41
CA GLU A 415 -87.01 -150.87 -131.53
C GLU A 415 -87.86 -152.15 -131.30
N ILE A 416 -87.96 -152.63 -130.05
CA ILE A 416 -88.82 -153.76 -129.69
C ILE A 416 -90.31 -153.37 -129.84
N ASP A 417 -90.67 -152.17 -129.39
CA ASP A 417 -92.04 -151.65 -129.47
C ASP A 417 -92.49 -151.53 -130.94
N ARG A 418 -91.58 -151.11 -131.83
CA ARG A 418 -91.79 -151.07 -133.28
C ARG A 418 -92.09 -152.44 -133.88
N ILE A 419 -91.32 -153.48 -133.54
CA ILE A 419 -91.48 -154.84 -134.09
C ILE A 419 -92.81 -155.46 -133.65
N LEU A 420 -93.23 -155.21 -132.40
CA LEU A 420 -94.47 -155.73 -131.84
C LEU A 420 -95.70 -155.11 -132.51
N TYR A 421 -95.59 -153.82 -132.82
CA TYR A 421 -96.62 -153.04 -133.50
C TYR A 421 -96.80 -153.40 -134.98
N GLU A 422 -95.73 -153.75 -135.72
CA GLU A 422 -95.80 -154.12 -137.14
C GLU A 422 -96.17 -155.59 -137.41
N GLN A 423 -95.70 -156.58 -136.62
CA GLN A 423 -95.85 -158.00 -136.97
C GLN A 423 -97.08 -158.74 -136.40
N GLN A 424 -97.70 -158.30 -135.31
CA GLN A 424 -98.80 -159.05 -134.65
C GLN A 424 -100.18 -158.36 -134.67
N LEU A 425 -100.26 -157.03 -134.81
CA LEU A 425 -101.52 -156.28 -134.62
C LEU A 425 -102.13 -155.63 -135.88
N ALA A 426 -101.51 -155.78 -137.06
CA ALA A 426 -102.05 -155.31 -138.36
C ALA A 426 -102.67 -153.89 -138.31
N ARG A 427 -101.99 -152.96 -137.60
CA ARG A 427 -102.36 -151.55 -137.47
C ARG A 427 -101.10 -150.68 -137.52
N GLU A 428 -101.20 -149.52 -138.15
CA GLU A 428 -100.08 -148.62 -138.43
C GLU A 428 -99.54 -147.97 -137.14
N TRP A 429 -98.30 -148.26 -136.79
CA TRP A 429 -97.69 -147.67 -135.60
C TRP A 429 -97.09 -146.31 -135.87
N LYS A 430 -97.46 -145.37 -134.99
CA LYS A 430 -96.92 -144.02 -134.94
C LYS A 430 -96.03 -143.86 -133.71
N MET A 431 -94.79 -143.47 -134.00
CA MET A 431 -93.67 -143.30 -133.10
C MET A 431 -93.93 -142.17 -132.07
N PRO A 432 -93.44 -142.33 -130.82
CA PRO A 432 -93.87 -141.57 -129.66
C PRO A 432 -93.10 -140.26 -129.51
N ASP A 433 -93.71 -139.37 -128.73
CA ASP A 433 -93.11 -138.08 -128.39
C ASP A 433 -92.77 -138.07 -126.90
N ILE A 434 -91.49 -138.33 -126.60
CA ILE A 434 -90.90 -138.14 -125.28
C ILE A 434 -89.57 -137.40 -125.47
N ASP A 435 -89.56 -136.13 -125.10
CA ASP A 435 -88.44 -135.20 -125.20
C ASP A 435 -87.45 -135.39 -124.02
N LEU A 436 -86.26 -135.92 -124.34
CA LEU A 436 -85.22 -136.32 -123.37
C LEU A 436 -84.35 -135.16 -122.84
N ASP A 437 -84.58 -133.92 -123.28
CA ASP A 437 -83.69 -132.79 -122.96
C ASP A 437 -83.98 -132.08 -121.62
N LYS A 438 -85.03 -132.49 -120.88
CA LYS A 438 -85.38 -131.86 -119.58
C LYS A 438 -84.63 -132.40 -118.35
N LEU A 439 -83.69 -133.32 -118.51
CA LEU A 439 -82.92 -133.90 -117.40
C LEU A 439 -81.47 -133.36 -117.25
N GLU A 440 -81.08 -132.34 -118.01
CA GLU A 440 -79.79 -131.66 -117.78
C GLU A 440 -79.84 -130.73 -116.55
N LEU A 441 -79.35 -131.23 -115.41
CA LEU A 441 -79.12 -130.52 -114.15
C LEU A 441 -77.94 -129.53 -114.23
N THR A 442 -77.85 -128.71 -115.27
CA THR A 442 -76.79 -127.70 -115.44
C THR A 442 -77.35 -126.29 -115.31
N LYS A 443 -77.67 -125.84 -114.09
CA LYS A 443 -77.80 -124.39 -113.75
C LYS A 443 -77.95 -124.13 -112.24
N ALA A 444 -76.95 -124.46 -111.43
CA ALA A 444 -76.88 -123.94 -110.05
C ALA A 444 -75.47 -124.03 -109.41
N VAL A 445 -74.41 -123.55 -110.06
CA VAL A 445 -73.14 -123.25 -109.35
C VAL A 445 -72.47 -122.01 -109.94
N LYS A 446 -72.99 -120.83 -109.59
CA LYS A 446 -72.25 -119.56 -109.63
C LYS A 446 -72.51 -118.83 -108.32
N THR A 447 -71.86 -119.27 -107.25
CA THR A 447 -71.46 -118.49 -106.06
C THR A 447 -70.90 -119.43 -105.00
N CYS A 448 -69.57 -119.45 -104.90
CA CYS A 448 -68.75 -119.48 -103.68
C CYS A 448 -67.31 -119.74 -104.11
#